data_AF-A0A6A4FAH3-F1
#
_entry.id   AF-A0A6A4FAH3-F1
#
_cell.length_a   1.000
_cell.length_b   1.000
_cell.length_c   1.000
_cell.angle_alpha   90.00
_cell.angle_beta   90.00
_cell.angle_gamma   90.00
#
_symmetry.space_group_name_H-M   'P 1'
#
loop_
_entity.id
_entity.type
_entity.pdbx_description
1 polymer ?
#
loop_
_entity_poly.entity_id
_entity_poly.type
_entity_poly.pdbx_seq_one_letter_code
_entity_poly.pdbx_strand_id
1 'polypeptide(L)'
;MYSWYFPKDMHYSMIGIRGRRHDWVSTVVWLDNPALEKPKILAVSTSTTNGEYDIVKDGPPACGRWSCDPPFTVYINGTSPMLKYRTGGASAGTSLALTTERFGEFQDLVMWEQLTEEARGPLSEADFGEKAKVPFIDANFNSNLEAVPVNATHSSTFASHFPGG
;
A
#
# COMPACT_ATOMS: atom_id res chain seq x y z
N MET A 1 -2.67 3.27 -6.32
CA MET A 1 -2.31 3.15 -4.90
C MET A 1 -3.59 3.28 -4.08
N TYR A 2 -3.75 2.49 -3.02
CA TYR A 2 -4.84 2.63 -2.06
C TYR A 2 -4.25 2.93 -0.69
N SER A 3 -4.94 3.73 0.12
CA SER A 3 -4.43 4.19 1.40
C SER A 3 -5.53 4.26 2.44
N TRP A 4 -5.17 3.98 3.69
CA TRP A 4 -6.07 4.04 4.83
C TRP A 4 -5.45 4.90 5.92
N TYR A 5 -6.31 5.70 6.56
CA TYR A 5 -5.97 6.49 7.73
C TYR A 5 -6.52 5.82 8.98
N PHE A 6 -5.67 5.70 10.00
CA PHE A 6 -6.07 5.29 11.34
C PHE A 6 -5.80 6.42 12.33
N PRO A 7 -6.73 6.72 13.27
CA PRO A 7 -6.50 7.77 14.26
C PRO A 7 -5.30 7.55 15.19
N LYS A 8 -4.87 6.29 15.35
CA LYS A 8 -3.75 5.87 16.19
C LYS A 8 -3.10 4.59 15.66
N ASP A 9 -1.78 4.52 15.77
CA ASP A 9 -0.99 3.29 15.73
C ASP A 9 -0.58 2.97 17.17
N MET A 10 -0.99 1.81 17.67
CA MET A 10 -0.73 1.38 19.03
C MET A 10 -0.28 -0.07 19.03
N HIS A 11 0.86 -0.35 19.65
CA HIS A 11 1.45 -1.68 19.72
C HIS A 11 1.96 -1.98 21.13
N TYR A 12 2.02 -3.26 21.45
CA TYR A 12 2.54 -3.73 22.73
C TYR A 12 4.06 -3.87 22.66
N SER A 13 4.77 -3.30 23.63
CA SER A 13 6.22 -3.45 23.78
C SER A 13 6.57 -4.10 25.12
N MET A 14 7.81 -4.59 25.26
CA MET A 14 8.30 -5.18 26.51
C MET A 14 8.18 -4.25 27.72
N ILE A 15 8.15 -2.92 27.51
CA ILE A 15 8.02 -1.91 28.57
C ILE A 15 6.64 -1.24 28.63
N GLY A 16 5.61 -1.86 28.02
CA GLY A 16 4.23 -1.37 28.03
C GLY A 16 3.70 -0.97 26.65
N ILE A 17 2.55 -0.31 26.63
CA ILE A 17 1.88 0.14 25.41
C ILE A 17 2.63 1.34 24.84
N ARG A 18 3.10 1.22 23.60
CA ARG A 18 3.66 2.32 22.82
C ARG A 18 2.73 2.63 21.67
N GLY A 19 2.80 3.86 21.18
CA GLY A 19 1.98 4.27 20.06
C GLY A 19 2.18 5.73 19.70
N ARG A 20 1.49 6.12 18.64
CA ARG A 20 1.48 7.47 18.10
C ARG A 20 0.08 7.81 17.63
N ARG A 21 -0.21 9.11 17.63
CA ARG A 21 -1.38 9.66 16.98
C ARG A 21 -1.13 9.62 15.47
N HIS A 22 -2.18 9.27 14.72
CA HIS A 22 -2.17 9.11 13.28
C HIS A 22 -1.35 7.91 12.79
N ASP A 23 -1.91 7.21 11.82
CA ASP A 23 -1.19 6.27 10.99
C ASP A 23 -1.76 6.31 9.58
N TRP A 24 -0.85 6.23 8.63
CA TRP A 24 -1.18 6.12 7.22
C TRP A 24 -0.51 4.85 6.71
N VAL A 25 -1.32 3.93 6.20
CA VAL A 25 -0.83 2.73 5.53
C VAL A 25 -1.36 2.70 4.11
N SER A 26 -0.60 2.07 3.22
CA SER A 26 -0.96 2.02 1.82
C SER A 26 -0.52 0.74 1.14
N THR A 27 -1.13 0.51 -0.01
CA THR A 27 -0.79 -0.56 -0.93
C THR A 27 -0.73 -0.04 -2.35
N VAL A 28 0.18 -0.60 -3.14
CA VAL A 28 0.27 -0.36 -4.58
C VAL A 28 -0.06 -1.66 -5.30
N VAL A 29 -1.10 -1.63 -6.12
CA VAL A 29 -1.48 -2.75 -6.98
C VAL A 29 -0.92 -2.46 -8.36
N TRP A 30 -0.01 -3.32 -8.83
CA TRP A 30 0.65 -3.19 -10.12
C TRP A 30 -0.11 -3.99 -11.15
N LEU A 31 -0.59 -3.32 -12.19
CA LEU A 31 -1.33 -3.93 -13.29
C LEU A 31 -0.44 -4.00 -14.53
N ASP A 32 -0.75 -4.92 -15.43
CA ASP A 32 -0.13 -4.99 -16.75
C ASP A 32 -0.57 -3.81 -17.64
N ASN A 33 -1.88 -3.64 -17.81
CA ASN A 33 -2.48 -2.57 -18.59
C ASN A 33 -3.91 -2.29 -18.10
N PRO A 34 -4.17 -1.12 -17.50
CA PRO A 34 -5.50 -0.77 -17.01
C PRO A 34 -6.55 -0.55 -18.12
N ALA A 35 -6.13 -0.41 -19.38
CA ALA A 35 -7.05 -0.25 -20.53
C ALA A 35 -7.69 -1.57 -21.00
N LEU A 36 -7.25 -2.72 -20.47
CA LEU A 36 -7.85 -4.01 -20.79
C LEU A 36 -9.18 -4.19 -20.04
N GLU A 37 -10.10 -4.97 -20.61
CA GLU A 37 -11.37 -5.32 -19.95
C GLU A 37 -11.13 -6.09 -18.63
N LYS A 38 -10.07 -6.91 -18.60
CA LYS A 38 -9.66 -7.67 -17.42
C LYS A 38 -8.15 -7.53 -17.22
N PRO A 39 -7.68 -6.43 -16.59
CA PRO A 39 -6.28 -6.23 -16.29
C PRO A 39 -5.76 -7.34 -15.37
N LYS A 40 -4.51 -7.74 -15.57
CA LYS A 40 -3.82 -8.72 -14.73
C LYS A 40 -3.04 -7.99 -13.63
N ILE A 41 -3.21 -8.44 -12.39
CA ILE A 41 -2.37 -7.99 -11.28
C ILE A 41 -1.02 -8.70 -11.36
N LEU A 42 0.05 -7.92 -11.55
CA LEU A 42 1.43 -8.40 -11.67
C LEU A 42 2.17 -8.44 -10.34
N ALA A 43 1.83 -7.54 -9.43
CA ALA A 43 2.41 -7.48 -8.09
C ALA A 43 1.52 -6.66 -7.15
N VAL A 44 1.71 -6.85 -5.85
CA VAL A 44 1.15 -5.99 -4.83
C VAL A 44 2.25 -5.59 -3.86
N SER A 45 2.33 -4.30 -3.56
CA SER A 45 3.28 -3.74 -2.62
C SER A 45 2.54 -3.21 -1.40
N THR A 46 2.96 -3.55 -0.19
CA THR A 46 2.30 -3.15 1.05
C THR A 46 3.24 -2.38 1.96
N SER A 47 2.76 -1.28 2.53
CA SER A 47 3.58 -0.42 3.39
C SER A 47 3.97 -1.13 4.70
N THR A 48 5.25 -1.07 5.04
CA THR A 48 5.80 -1.55 6.30
C THR A 48 5.71 -0.46 7.38
N THR A 49 6.04 -0.82 8.62
CA THR A 49 6.03 0.09 9.78
C THR A 49 6.92 1.33 9.61
N ASN A 50 7.93 1.27 8.74
CA ASN A 50 8.86 2.37 8.52
C ASN A 50 8.52 3.21 7.28
N GLY A 51 7.39 2.94 6.62
CA GLY A 51 7.00 3.62 5.38
C GLY A 51 7.70 3.08 4.12
N GLU A 52 8.48 2.01 4.25
CA GLU A 52 8.99 1.23 3.12
C GLU A 52 7.90 0.32 2.56
N TYR A 53 8.17 -0.39 1.46
CA TYR A 53 7.22 -1.32 0.85
C TYR A 53 7.81 -2.71 0.70
N ASP A 54 7.09 -3.70 1.22
CA ASP A 54 7.29 -5.10 0.85
C ASP A 54 6.55 -5.35 -0.48
N ILE A 55 7.11 -6.17 -1.36
CA ILE A 55 6.49 -6.52 -2.65
C ILE A 55 6.33 -8.03 -2.80
N VAL A 56 5.14 -8.45 -3.22
CA VAL A 56 4.86 -9.83 -3.65
C VAL A 56 4.48 -9.80 -5.13
N LYS A 57 5.22 -10.54 -5.94
CA LYS A 57 5.08 -10.58 -7.40
C LYS A 57 4.31 -11.82 -7.83
N ASP A 58 3.56 -11.72 -8.92
CA ASP A 58 2.99 -12.87 -9.61
C ASP A 58 4.12 -13.67 -10.27
N GLY A 59 4.48 -14.79 -9.64
CA GLY A 59 5.60 -15.61 -10.03
C GLY A 59 5.72 -16.86 -9.17
N PRO A 60 6.76 -17.68 -9.41
CA PRO A 60 7.04 -18.85 -8.58
C PRO A 60 7.14 -18.44 -7.10
N PRO A 61 6.50 -19.16 -6.18
CA PRO A 61 6.58 -18.82 -4.76
C PRO A 61 8.04 -18.88 -4.28
N ALA A 62 8.41 -17.94 -3.41
CA ALA A 62 9.71 -18.00 -2.76
C ALA A 62 9.76 -19.21 -1.83
N CYS A 63 10.83 -19.98 -1.90
CA CYS A 63 11.03 -21.15 -1.04
C CYS A 63 12.19 -20.91 -0.08
N GLY A 64 11.90 -21.00 1.21
CA GLY A 64 12.91 -21.08 2.26
C GLY A 64 13.38 -22.52 2.48
N ARG A 65 14.23 -22.71 3.49
CA ARG A 65 14.81 -24.03 3.83
C ARG A 65 13.76 -25.08 4.23
N TRP A 66 12.62 -24.67 4.78
CA TRP A 66 11.62 -25.57 5.37
C TRP A 66 10.23 -25.48 4.73
N SER A 67 9.92 -24.41 4.00
CA SER A 67 8.61 -24.19 3.38
C SER A 67 8.72 -23.18 2.25
N CYS A 68 7.73 -23.20 1.36
CA CYS A 68 7.53 -22.14 0.37
C CYS A 68 6.38 -21.24 0.79
N ASP A 69 6.43 -20.00 0.34
CA ASP A 69 5.31 -19.09 0.43
C ASP A 69 4.11 -19.64 -0.39
N PRO A 70 2.88 -19.27 -0.01
CA PRO A 70 1.72 -19.53 -0.83
C PRO A 70 1.85 -18.92 -2.24
N PRO A 71 1.26 -19.54 -3.29
CA PRO A 71 1.21 -18.93 -4.62
C PRO A 71 0.54 -17.55 -4.61
N PHE A 72 1.04 -16.62 -5.44
CA PHE A 72 0.51 -15.25 -5.48
C PHE A 72 -1.01 -15.18 -5.61
N THR A 73 -1.59 -16.05 -6.43
CA THR A 73 -3.04 -16.12 -6.68
C THR A 73 -3.86 -16.39 -5.43
N VAL A 74 -3.31 -17.02 -4.39
CA VAL A 74 -4.07 -17.24 -3.15
C VAL A 74 -4.23 -15.97 -2.32
N TYR A 75 -3.49 -14.91 -2.61
CA TYR A 75 -3.67 -13.60 -1.98
C TYR A 75 -4.71 -12.75 -2.71
N ILE A 76 -5.23 -13.20 -3.85
CA ILE A 76 -6.19 -12.45 -4.68
C ILE A 76 -7.56 -13.13 -4.61
N ASN A 77 -8.60 -12.38 -4.25
CA ASN A 77 -9.99 -12.82 -4.32
C ASN A 77 -10.69 -12.13 -5.50
N GLY A 78 -10.88 -12.87 -6.60
CA GLY A 78 -11.36 -12.30 -7.86
C GLY A 78 -10.36 -11.30 -8.43
N THR A 79 -10.66 -10.01 -8.34
CA THR A 79 -9.79 -8.90 -8.76
C THR A 79 -9.25 -8.08 -7.58
N SER A 80 -9.45 -8.55 -6.35
CA SER A 80 -9.15 -7.79 -5.13
C SER A 80 -8.03 -8.46 -4.34
N PRO A 81 -6.88 -7.79 -4.11
CA PRO A 81 -5.89 -8.26 -3.15
C PRO A 81 -6.45 -8.31 -1.74
N MET A 82 -6.19 -9.40 -1.03
CA MET A 82 -6.55 -9.59 0.36
C MET A 82 -5.46 -9.01 1.25
N LEU A 83 -5.83 -8.01 2.05
CA LEU A 83 -4.90 -7.24 2.88
C LEU A 83 -5.24 -7.40 4.36
N LYS A 84 -4.20 -7.40 5.19
CA LYS A 84 -4.32 -7.42 6.65
C LYS A 84 -3.50 -6.30 7.24
N TYR A 85 -4.16 -5.47 8.04
CA TYR A 85 -3.52 -4.52 8.92
C TYR A 85 -3.10 -5.25 10.21
N ARG A 86 -1.81 -5.23 10.54
CA ARG A 86 -1.23 -6.01 11.64
C ARG A 86 -0.16 -5.25 12.39
N THR A 87 0.07 -5.61 13.65
CA THR A 87 1.27 -5.18 14.39
C THR A 87 2.47 -6.05 14.00
N GLY A 88 3.66 -5.44 13.88
CA GLY A 88 4.89 -6.12 13.44
C GLY A 88 5.55 -7.04 14.47
N GLY A 89 4.81 -7.52 15.48
CA GLY A 89 5.35 -8.26 16.63
C GLY A 89 5.66 -7.37 17.85
N ALA A 90 6.32 -7.92 18.87
CA ALA A 90 6.42 -7.38 20.23
C ALA A 90 7.19 -6.03 20.38
N SER A 91 7.57 -5.37 19.30
CA SER A 91 8.28 -4.08 19.33
C SER A 91 8.17 -3.26 18.04
N ALA A 92 7.33 -3.68 17.09
CA ALA A 92 7.10 -2.94 15.86
C ALA A 92 5.67 -2.40 15.83
N GLY A 93 5.54 -1.18 15.30
CA GLY A 93 4.25 -0.56 15.01
C GLY A 93 3.43 -1.33 13.98
N THR A 94 2.41 -0.68 13.46
CA THR A 94 1.49 -1.27 12.50
C THR A 94 2.09 -1.34 11.09
N SER A 95 1.60 -2.28 10.29
CA SER A 95 2.00 -2.52 8.90
C SER A 95 0.85 -3.15 8.13
N LEU A 96 0.91 -3.06 6.81
CA LEU A 96 0.01 -3.77 5.92
C LEU A 96 0.74 -4.98 5.33
N ALA A 97 0.03 -6.08 5.15
CA ALA A 97 0.56 -7.27 4.48
C ALA A 97 -0.53 -7.97 3.67
N LEU A 98 -0.14 -8.72 2.64
CA LEU A 98 -1.04 -9.67 2.00
C LEU A 98 -1.42 -10.79 2.98
N THR A 99 -2.65 -11.28 2.86
CA THR A 99 -3.18 -12.36 3.70
C THR A 99 -3.89 -13.42 2.87
N THR A 100 -3.83 -14.68 3.31
CA THR A 100 -4.62 -15.77 2.75
C THR A 100 -5.97 -15.92 3.45
N GLU A 101 -6.26 -15.08 4.44
CA GLU A 101 -7.59 -14.98 5.05
C GLU A 101 -8.62 -14.60 3.99
N ARG A 102 -9.85 -15.08 4.16
CA ARG A 102 -10.97 -14.91 3.20
C ARG A 102 -12.09 -14.05 3.76
N PHE A 103 -11.77 -13.27 4.79
CA PHE A 103 -12.64 -12.28 5.39
C PHE A 103 -11.95 -10.93 5.31
N GLY A 104 -12.76 -9.88 5.23
CA GLY A 104 -12.34 -8.52 5.01
C GLY A 104 -13.53 -7.71 4.56
N GLU A 105 -13.37 -6.39 4.54
CA GLU A 105 -14.42 -5.46 4.17
C GLU A 105 -13.88 -4.50 3.12
N PHE A 106 -14.76 -4.06 2.23
CA PHE A 106 -14.51 -2.89 1.40
C PHE A 106 -14.89 -1.63 2.17
N GLN A 107 -14.21 -0.54 1.88
CA GLN A 107 -14.55 0.79 2.36
C GLN A 107 -14.96 1.64 1.16
N ASP A 108 -15.76 2.67 1.41
CA ASP A 108 -16.10 3.64 0.38
C ASP A 108 -14.83 4.31 -0.14
N LEU A 109 -14.63 4.24 -1.45
CA LEU A 109 -13.44 4.76 -2.11
C LEU A 109 -13.67 6.20 -2.55
N VAL A 110 -12.75 7.07 -2.16
CA VAL A 110 -12.58 8.41 -2.74
C VAL A 110 -11.19 8.50 -3.36
N MET A 111 -11.14 8.85 -4.65
CA MET A 111 -9.88 9.02 -5.37
C MET A 111 -9.29 10.41 -5.10
N TRP A 112 -7.97 10.55 -5.18
CA TRP A 112 -7.29 11.84 -4.98
C TRP A 112 -7.84 12.91 -5.92
N GLU A 113 -8.09 12.55 -7.17
CA GLU A 113 -8.62 13.40 -8.24
C GLU A 113 -10.09 13.77 -8.02
N GLN A 114 -10.81 13.04 -7.17
CA GLN A 114 -12.20 13.35 -6.80
C GLN A 114 -12.31 14.29 -5.60
N LEU A 115 -11.23 14.48 -4.83
CA LEU A 115 -11.21 15.42 -3.72
C LEU A 115 -11.25 16.86 -4.22
N THR A 116 -11.94 17.73 -3.48
CA THR A 116 -11.91 19.18 -3.73
C THR A 116 -10.56 19.76 -3.30
N GLU A 117 -10.24 20.97 -3.78
CA GLU A 117 -9.01 21.65 -3.38
C GLU A 117 -8.92 21.87 -1.87
N GLU A 118 -10.06 22.14 -1.22
CA GLU A 118 -10.17 22.31 0.23
C GLU A 118 -9.91 21.02 1.02
N ALA A 119 -10.04 19.86 0.38
CA ALA A 119 -9.65 18.58 0.97
C ALA A 119 -8.18 18.21 0.66
N ARG A 120 -7.70 18.52 -0.56
CA ARG A 120 -6.31 18.25 -0.97
C ARG A 120 -5.28 19.12 -0.24
N GLY A 121 -5.60 20.40 -0.02
CA GLY A 121 -4.71 21.34 0.68
C GLY A 121 -4.31 20.85 2.08
N PRO A 122 -5.27 20.59 2.98
CA PRO A 122 -4.97 20.07 4.30
C PRO A 122 -4.23 18.72 4.29
N LEU A 123 -4.55 17.81 3.36
CA LEU A 123 -3.82 16.54 3.26
C LEU A 123 -2.37 16.71 2.82
N SER A 124 -2.06 17.77 2.07
CA SER A 124 -0.71 18.07 1.59
C SER A 124 0.13 18.84 2.60
N GLU A 125 -0.51 19.64 3.47
CA GLU A 125 0.16 20.54 4.40
C GLU A 125 0.15 20.07 5.86
N ALA A 126 -0.83 19.26 6.26
CA ALA A 126 -0.99 18.86 7.66
C ALA A 126 0.16 17.96 8.13
N ASP A 127 0.64 18.26 9.34
CA ASP A 127 1.59 17.42 10.04
C ASP A 127 0.87 16.29 10.78
N PHE A 128 0.93 15.09 10.21
CA PHE A 128 0.45 13.85 10.84
C PHE A 128 1.55 13.17 11.69
N GLY A 129 2.72 13.79 11.82
CA GLY A 129 3.91 13.25 12.44
C GLY A 129 4.86 12.60 11.43
N GLU A 130 6.15 12.55 11.78
CA GLU A 130 7.25 12.15 10.89
C GLU A 130 7.04 10.79 10.21
N LYS A 131 6.39 9.84 10.89
CA LYS A 131 6.16 8.47 10.44
C LYS A 131 4.79 8.22 9.81
N ALA A 132 3.89 9.19 9.78
CA ALA A 132 2.54 9.06 9.22
C ALA A 132 2.38 9.97 8.00
N LYS A 133 3.30 9.86 7.04
CA LYS A 133 3.25 10.65 5.81
C LYS A 133 2.09 10.18 4.94
N VAL A 134 1.31 11.13 4.41
CA VAL A 134 0.21 10.81 3.48
C VAL A 134 0.82 10.27 2.18
N PRO A 135 0.53 9.02 1.76
CA PRO A 135 1.34 8.35 0.75
C PRO A 135 0.99 8.71 -0.69
N PHE A 136 -0.22 9.24 -0.93
CA PHE A 136 -0.77 9.49 -2.26
C PHE A 136 -0.78 10.96 -2.67
N ILE A 137 -0.29 11.88 -1.82
CA ILE A 137 -0.17 13.29 -2.20
C ILE A 137 0.95 13.48 -3.22
N ASP A 138 0.86 14.53 -4.03
CA ASP A 138 1.79 14.81 -5.12
C ASP A 138 3.26 14.79 -4.69
N ALA A 139 3.57 15.28 -3.48
CA ALA A 139 4.92 15.32 -2.92
C ALA A 139 5.52 13.92 -2.62
N ASN A 140 4.67 12.92 -2.34
CA ASN A 140 5.09 11.59 -1.90
C ASN A 140 4.75 10.48 -2.90
N PHE A 141 3.81 10.71 -3.81
CA PHE A 141 3.27 9.66 -4.67
C PHE A 141 4.34 9.02 -5.55
N ASN A 142 5.07 9.83 -6.33
CA ASN A 142 6.09 9.30 -7.25
C ASN A 142 7.26 8.66 -6.49
N SER A 143 7.73 9.26 -5.40
CA SER A 143 8.82 8.69 -4.60
C SER A 143 8.42 7.36 -3.96
N ASN A 144 7.17 7.21 -3.53
CA ASN A 144 6.64 5.95 -3.03
C ASN A 144 6.53 4.87 -4.12
N LEU A 145 6.19 5.25 -5.36
CA LEU A 145 6.17 4.30 -6.49
C LEU A 145 7.57 3.86 -6.89
N GLU A 146 8.53 4.78 -6.94
CA GLU A 146 9.92 4.50 -7.30
C GLU A 146 10.66 3.69 -6.23
N ALA A 147 10.29 3.85 -4.96
CA ALA A 147 10.81 3.05 -3.86
C ALA A 147 10.47 1.55 -3.98
N VAL A 148 9.55 1.17 -4.89
CA VAL A 148 9.18 -0.22 -5.16
C VAL A 148 9.95 -0.75 -6.38
N PRO A 149 10.96 -1.63 -6.19
CA PRO A 149 11.70 -2.23 -7.30
C PRO A 149 10.89 -3.33 -8.01
N VAL A 150 10.00 -2.93 -8.91
CA VAL A 150 9.37 -3.81 -9.91
C VAL A 150 10.30 -3.90 -11.13
N ASN A 151 11.39 -4.68 -11.03
CA ASN A 151 12.44 -4.81 -12.07
C ASN A 151 12.05 -4.36 -13.50
N ALA A 152 12.57 -3.19 -13.88
CA ALA A 152 13.02 -2.75 -15.19
C ALA A 152 12.59 -3.59 -16.42
N THR A 153 11.36 -3.37 -16.92
CA THR A 153 11.05 -3.36 -18.38
C THR A 153 9.73 -2.66 -18.72
N HIS A 154 8.95 -2.19 -17.75
CA HIS A 154 7.80 -1.31 -18.00
C HIS A 154 7.97 0.04 -17.27
N SER A 155 9.15 0.63 -17.37
CA SER A 155 9.24 2.10 -17.31
C SER A 155 8.61 2.62 -18.60
N SER A 156 7.28 2.62 -18.67
CA SER A 156 6.61 3.59 -19.53
C SER A 156 6.45 4.83 -18.68
N THR A 157 7.36 5.76 -18.89
CA THR A 157 7.19 7.19 -18.73
C THR A 157 5.71 7.58 -18.59
N PHE A 158 5.23 7.76 -17.36
CA PHE A 158 4.07 8.62 -17.11
C PHE A 158 4.59 9.99 -16.66
N ALA A 159 5.43 10.57 -17.53
CA ALA A 159 5.69 11.99 -17.54
C ALA A 159 4.88 12.59 -18.70
N SER A 160 3.92 13.43 -18.31
CA SER A 160 3.24 14.46 -19.10
C SER A 160 2.04 14.08 -19.99
N HIS A 161 1.05 14.97 -19.91
CA HIS A 161 -0.09 15.21 -20.80
C HIS A 161 -1.34 14.33 -20.65
N PHE A 162 -2.27 14.82 -19.83
CA PHE A 162 -3.70 14.75 -20.18
C PHE A 162 -4.12 16.13 -20.71
N PRO A 163 -4.52 16.26 -21.99
CA PRO A 163 -5.11 17.49 -22.49
C PRO A 163 -6.53 17.62 -21.92
N GLY A 164 -6.84 18.81 -21.43
CA GLY A 164 -8.18 19.16 -20.99
C GLY A 164 -9.19 19.07 -22.13
N GLY A 165 -10.39 18.64 -21.76
CA GLY A 165 -11.63 18.70 -22.52
C GLY A 165 -12.79 18.77 -21.56
#